data_AF-K2B6B9-F1
#
_entry.id   AF-K2B6B9-F1
#
_cell.length_a   1.000
_cell.length_b   1.000
_cell.length_c   1.000
_cell.angle_alpha   90.00
_cell.angle_beta   90.00
_cell.angle_gamma   90.00
#
_symmetry.space_group_name_H-M   'P 1'
#
loop_
_entity.id
_entity.type
_entity.pdbx_description
1 polymer ?
#
loop_
_entity_poly.entity_id
_entity_poly.type
_entity_poly.pdbx_seq_one_letter_code
_entity_poly.pdbx_strand_id
1 'polypeptide(L)'
;HHQAIPKIATTINTVADLNIIAQLQQKYGKKIIAIGMGELGMMTRLYNKSWLTFAAISTASQTAPGQLTVTQLRSNTQLYGLIGDDIAHSLSPSLHNDWFKKQHLPHRYQLWQANNLPEFMEVFNFFQLPGASVTKPFKKEVISYCNKLDRHAKAIGAVNTLVRRGKKLYGYNTDWFGVQSALGQTLHDARILILGSGGAAQAVAYAAKQAHANTITVLAHAELPTKQTNFDVVVNATPERNKLLLPEVALKNKIVMDCIYKPTKLLRAARQYQAKRVIDGLPMLRDQAKEQFRLWTRR
;
A
#
# COMPACT_ATOMS: atom_id res chain seq x y z
N HIS A 1 10.10 48.65 -4.34
CA HIS A 1 10.92 47.74 -5.17
C HIS A 1 10.18 46.42 -5.36
N HIS A 2 9.69 46.11 -6.57
CA HIS A 2 9.09 44.81 -6.87
C HIS A 2 10.20 43.80 -7.14
N GLN A 3 10.44 42.87 -6.21
CA GLN A 3 11.39 41.79 -6.43
C GLN A 3 10.75 40.74 -7.36
N ALA A 4 11.37 40.48 -8.51
CA ALA A 4 10.93 39.43 -9.41
C ALA A 4 11.06 38.04 -8.74
N ILE A 5 10.05 37.19 -8.89
CA ILE A 5 10.05 35.83 -8.34
C ILE A 5 10.27 34.83 -9.48
N PRO A 6 11.38 34.07 -9.51
CA PRO A 6 11.61 33.05 -10.52
C PRO A 6 10.57 31.94 -10.46
N LYS A 7 10.17 31.45 -11.64
CA LYS A 7 9.25 30.33 -11.81
C LYS A 7 9.93 29.18 -12.56
N ILE A 8 9.90 27.99 -11.96
CA ILE A 8 10.34 26.74 -12.56
C ILE A 8 9.13 25.81 -12.63
N ALA A 9 8.80 25.34 -13.83
CA ALA A 9 7.81 24.32 -14.07
C ALA A 9 8.45 23.18 -14.84
N THR A 10 8.38 21.96 -14.30
CA THR A 10 8.97 20.76 -14.93
C THR A 10 8.04 19.57 -14.80
N THR A 11 8.20 18.57 -15.66
CA THR A 11 7.48 17.30 -15.56
C THR A 11 8.11 16.42 -14.49
N ILE A 12 7.29 15.84 -13.62
CA ILE A 12 7.72 14.93 -12.56
C ILE A 12 7.37 13.51 -13.00
N ASN A 13 8.40 12.74 -13.32
CA ASN A 13 8.27 11.34 -13.73
C ASN A 13 8.68 10.39 -12.60
N THR A 14 9.55 10.85 -11.70
CA THR A 14 10.14 10.04 -10.64
C THR A 14 10.08 10.74 -9.28
N VAL A 15 10.37 9.99 -8.23
CA VAL A 15 10.58 10.52 -6.87
C VAL A 15 11.79 11.44 -6.81
N ALA A 16 12.85 11.15 -7.58
CA ALA A 16 14.03 12.00 -7.65
C ALA A 16 13.70 13.41 -8.17
N ASP A 17 12.81 13.51 -9.17
CA ASP A 17 12.33 14.80 -9.67
C ASP A 17 11.58 15.58 -8.58
N LEU A 18 10.76 14.91 -7.76
CA LEU A 18 10.10 15.53 -6.61
C LEU A 18 11.10 16.05 -5.58
N ASN A 19 12.19 15.31 -5.35
CA ASN A 19 13.22 15.70 -4.41
C ASN A 19 13.95 16.97 -4.85
N ILE A 20 14.21 17.13 -6.15
CA ILE A 20 14.78 18.39 -6.68
C ILE A 20 13.86 19.57 -6.35
N ILE A 21 12.54 19.41 -6.55
CA ILE A 21 11.57 20.45 -6.19
C ILE A 21 11.54 20.71 -4.68
N ALA A 22 11.59 19.66 -3.85
CA ALA A 22 11.65 19.79 -2.40
C ALA A 22 12.90 20.56 -1.93
N GLN A 23 14.06 20.24 -2.48
CA GLN A 23 15.33 20.91 -2.18
C GLN A 23 15.32 22.39 -2.61
N LEU A 24 14.82 22.70 -3.81
CA LEU A 24 14.64 24.09 -4.26
C LEU A 24 13.73 24.86 -3.30
N GLN A 25 12.62 24.24 -2.90
CA GLN A 25 11.65 24.84 -2.00
C GLN A 25 12.20 24.99 -0.57
N GLN A 26 13.08 24.09 -0.11
CA GLN A 26 13.80 24.20 1.16
C GLN A 26 14.80 25.35 1.14
N LYS A 27 15.54 25.52 0.04
CA LYS A 27 16.58 26.55 -0.10
C LYS A 27 16.00 27.95 -0.25
N TYR A 28 14.97 28.12 -1.09
CA TYR A 28 14.47 29.44 -1.47
C TYR A 28 13.13 29.82 -0.85
N GLY A 29 12.38 28.85 -0.30
CA GLY A 29 11.09 29.12 0.34
C GLY A 29 10.12 29.85 -0.60
N LYS A 30 9.52 30.95 -0.13
CA LYS A 30 8.56 31.75 -0.92
C LYS A 30 9.21 32.55 -2.06
N LYS A 31 10.55 32.59 -2.14
CA LYS A 31 11.29 33.34 -3.17
C LYS A 31 11.38 32.61 -4.51
N ILE A 32 10.79 31.42 -4.64
CA ILE A 32 10.69 30.67 -5.89
C ILE A 32 9.29 30.09 -6.04
N ILE A 33 8.83 29.96 -7.28
CA ILE A 33 7.66 29.18 -7.65
C ILE A 33 8.15 27.91 -8.32
N ALA A 34 8.16 26.79 -7.61
CA ALA A 34 8.63 25.49 -8.11
C ALA A 34 7.45 24.53 -8.24
N ILE A 35 7.10 24.15 -9.47
CA ILE A 35 5.90 23.37 -9.77
C ILE A 35 6.23 22.15 -10.62
N GLY A 36 5.75 21.00 -10.16
CA GLY A 36 5.71 19.77 -10.90
C GLY A 36 4.44 19.63 -11.75
N MET A 37 4.61 19.25 -13.01
CA MET A 37 3.56 18.73 -13.89
C MET A 37 3.53 17.21 -13.80
N GLY A 38 2.43 16.62 -14.26
CA GLY A 38 2.19 15.18 -14.18
C GLY A 38 1.52 14.78 -12.88
N GLU A 39 1.18 13.50 -12.76
CA GLU A 39 0.41 12.97 -11.63
C GLU A 39 1.16 13.14 -10.30
N LEU A 40 2.44 12.76 -10.25
CA LEU A 40 3.31 12.97 -9.08
C LEU A 40 3.50 14.46 -8.76
N GLY A 41 3.51 15.32 -9.79
CA GLY A 41 3.60 16.76 -9.65
C GLY A 41 2.48 17.39 -8.82
N MET A 42 1.35 16.69 -8.65
CA MET A 42 0.25 17.11 -7.77
C MET A 42 0.71 17.39 -6.33
N MET A 43 1.69 16.63 -5.80
CA MET A 43 2.28 16.88 -4.48
C MET A 43 2.80 18.31 -4.35
N THR A 44 3.55 18.76 -5.35
CA THR A 44 4.15 20.09 -5.36
C THR A 44 3.07 21.17 -5.37
N ARG A 45 1.94 20.94 -6.07
CA ARG A 45 0.86 21.93 -6.19
C ARG A 45 0.04 22.06 -4.92
N LEU A 46 -0.09 20.99 -4.15
CA LEU A 46 -0.83 20.93 -2.89
C LEU A 46 0.00 21.41 -1.69
N TYR A 47 1.28 21.02 -1.65
CA TYR A 47 2.07 21.09 -0.43
C TYR A 47 3.31 21.97 -0.51
N ASN A 48 3.66 22.51 -1.70
CA ASN A 48 4.78 23.44 -1.77
C ASN A 48 4.48 24.70 -0.94
N LYS A 49 5.56 25.36 -0.48
CA LYS A 49 5.50 26.63 0.23
C LYS A 49 5.78 27.81 -0.70
N SER A 50 5.59 27.63 -2.00
CA SER A 50 5.77 28.68 -2.99
C SER A 50 4.78 29.82 -2.71
N TRP A 51 5.11 31.03 -3.15
CA TRP A 51 4.20 32.18 -2.98
C TRP A 51 2.86 32.02 -3.71
N LEU A 52 2.86 31.28 -4.83
CA LEU A 52 1.64 30.95 -5.58
C LEU A 52 1.68 29.50 -6.10
N THR A 53 0.49 28.98 -6.40
CA THR A 53 0.27 27.74 -7.15
C THR A 53 -0.81 27.99 -8.21
N PHE A 54 -0.84 27.20 -9.28
CA PHE A 54 -1.81 27.35 -10.36
C PHE A 54 -2.94 26.32 -10.23
N ALA A 55 -4.17 26.79 -10.40
CA ALA A 55 -5.37 25.97 -10.36
C ALA A 55 -6.22 26.19 -11.62
N ALA A 56 -6.93 25.16 -12.06
CA ALA A 56 -7.91 25.25 -13.13
C ALA A 56 -9.27 25.69 -12.55
N ILE A 57 -10.10 26.36 -13.35
CA ILE A 57 -11.47 26.74 -12.93
C ILE A 57 -12.34 25.47 -12.84
N SER A 58 -12.27 24.65 -13.87
CA SER A 58 -12.88 23.32 -13.98
C SER A 58 -11.86 22.29 -14.47
N THR A 59 -12.19 21.00 -14.39
CA THR A 59 -11.33 19.94 -14.94
C THR A 59 -11.11 20.08 -16.45
N ALA A 60 -12.09 20.62 -17.19
CA ALA A 60 -11.97 20.88 -18.63
C ALA A 60 -11.02 22.04 -18.96
N SER A 61 -10.74 22.92 -17.99
CA SER A 61 -9.85 24.08 -18.17
C SER A 61 -8.41 23.85 -17.69
N GLN A 62 -8.00 22.59 -17.49
CA GLN A 62 -6.62 22.27 -17.12
C GLN A 62 -5.67 22.65 -18.26
N THR A 63 -4.66 23.45 -17.95
CA THR A 63 -3.62 23.89 -18.89
C THR A 63 -2.31 23.12 -18.74
N ALA A 64 -2.22 22.26 -17.71
CA ALA A 64 -1.06 21.41 -17.47
C ALA A 64 -1.47 20.07 -16.80
N PRO A 65 -0.79 18.95 -17.12
CA PRO A 65 -1.02 17.67 -16.46
C PRO A 65 -0.85 17.76 -14.93
N GLY A 66 -1.78 17.16 -14.19
CA GLY A 66 -1.77 17.15 -12.72
C GLY A 66 -2.26 18.45 -12.06
N GLN A 67 -2.76 19.42 -12.83
CA GLN A 67 -3.31 20.66 -12.29
C GLN A 67 -4.64 20.42 -11.56
N LEU A 68 -4.75 20.92 -10.33
CA LEU A 68 -5.96 20.82 -9.53
C LEU A 68 -6.94 21.96 -9.84
N THR A 69 -8.22 21.77 -9.57
CA THR A 69 -9.20 22.86 -9.64
C THR A 69 -9.12 23.77 -8.43
N VAL A 70 -9.63 25.00 -8.55
CA VAL A 70 -9.76 25.94 -7.42
C VAL A 70 -10.52 25.29 -6.26
N THR A 71 -11.62 24.58 -6.55
CA THR A 71 -12.41 23.86 -5.55
C THR A 71 -11.57 22.81 -4.83
N GLN A 72 -10.75 22.03 -5.55
CA GLN A 72 -9.88 21.01 -4.96
C GLN A 72 -8.80 21.61 -4.06
N LEU A 73 -8.19 22.73 -4.46
CA LEU A 73 -7.20 23.41 -3.61
C LEU A 73 -7.84 24.00 -2.34
N ARG A 74 -9.07 24.52 -2.45
CA ARG A 74 -9.80 25.12 -1.32
C ARG A 74 -10.41 24.10 -0.38
N SER A 75 -10.67 22.87 -0.83
CA SER A 75 -11.34 21.83 -0.04
C SER A 75 -10.45 21.07 0.94
N ASN A 76 -9.23 21.56 1.23
CA ASN A 76 -8.24 20.86 2.06
C ASN A 76 -7.97 19.42 1.54
N THR A 77 -7.82 19.29 0.22
CA THR A 77 -7.49 18.02 -0.45
C THR A 77 -6.23 17.41 0.17
N GLN A 78 -6.32 16.12 0.49
CA GLN A 78 -5.22 15.33 1.03
C GLN A 78 -4.83 14.26 0.02
N LEU A 79 -3.54 14.05 -0.16
CA LEU A 79 -2.99 13.09 -1.10
C LEU A 79 -2.44 11.89 -0.35
N TYR A 80 -3.08 10.76 -0.55
CA TYR A 80 -2.63 9.44 -0.11
C TYR A 80 -2.00 8.71 -1.30
N GLY A 81 -1.30 7.62 -1.02
CA GLY A 81 -0.76 6.82 -2.11
C GLY A 81 -0.18 5.50 -1.67
N LEU A 82 0.15 4.67 -2.66
CA LEU A 82 0.81 3.39 -2.48
C LEU A 82 2.29 3.54 -2.75
N ILE A 83 3.11 3.30 -1.72
CA ILE A 83 4.56 3.21 -1.82
C ILE A 83 4.95 1.77 -2.12
N GLY A 84 5.73 1.56 -3.17
CA GLY A 84 6.26 0.24 -3.51
C GLY A 84 7.02 0.22 -4.81
N ASP A 85 7.51 -0.97 -5.14
CA ASP A 85 8.11 -1.30 -6.43
C ASP A 85 7.19 -2.28 -7.19
N ASP A 86 7.14 -2.16 -8.52
CA ASP A 86 6.25 -2.90 -9.41
C ASP A 86 4.76 -2.79 -8.99
N ILE A 87 4.27 -1.54 -8.91
CA ILE A 87 2.92 -1.22 -8.42
C ILE A 87 1.95 -0.71 -9.49
N ALA A 88 2.38 -0.62 -10.76
CA ALA A 88 1.58 -0.05 -11.86
C ALA A 88 0.20 -0.69 -12.04
N HIS A 89 0.05 -1.96 -11.67
CA HIS A 89 -1.20 -2.72 -11.77
C HIS A 89 -1.95 -2.88 -10.44
N SER A 90 -1.65 -2.04 -9.44
CA SER A 90 -2.37 -2.05 -8.17
C SER A 90 -3.80 -1.55 -8.35
N LEU A 91 -4.77 -2.23 -7.73
CA LEU A 91 -6.17 -1.79 -7.70
C LEU A 91 -6.45 -0.78 -6.58
N SER A 92 -5.46 -0.50 -5.72
CA SER A 92 -5.62 0.39 -4.56
C SER A 92 -6.05 1.82 -4.95
N PRO A 93 -5.52 2.45 -6.03
CA PRO A 93 -6.00 3.76 -6.46
C PRO A 93 -7.48 3.76 -6.85
N SER A 94 -7.96 2.76 -7.59
CA SER A 94 -9.37 2.68 -7.95
C SER A 94 -10.25 2.55 -6.71
N LEU A 95 -9.91 1.63 -5.79
CA LEU A 95 -10.67 1.42 -4.55
C LEU A 95 -10.75 2.69 -3.70
N HIS A 96 -9.61 3.31 -3.38
CA HIS A 96 -9.58 4.47 -2.49
C HIS A 96 -10.20 5.72 -3.13
N ASN A 97 -9.93 6.00 -4.40
CA ASN A 97 -10.54 7.15 -5.07
C ASN A 97 -12.06 7.00 -5.20
N ASP A 98 -12.57 5.78 -5.46
CA ASP A 98 -14.00 5.52 -5.47
C ASP A 98 -14.64 5.72 -4.09
N TRP A 99 -13.98 5.27 -3.02
CA TRP A 99 -14.48 5.48 -1.66
C TRP A 99 -14.41 6.95 -1.22
N PHE A 100 -13.35 7.69 -1.56
CA PHE A 100 -13.30 9.13 -1.32
C PHE A 100 -14.45 9.84 -2.03
N LYS A 101 -14.71 9.51 -3.30
CA LYS A 101 -15.83 10.06 -4.07
C LYS A 101 -17.18 9.73 -3.43
N LYS A 102 -17.43 8.47 -3.07
CA LYS A 102 -18.68 8.02 -2.42
C LYS A 102 -18.90 8.66 -1.05
N GLN A 103 -17.83 8.97 -0.32
CA GLN A 103 -17.90 9.63 1.00
C GLN A 103 -17.84 11.16 0.91
N HIS A 104 -17.89 11.73 -0.30
CA HIS A 104 -17.75 13.16 -0.56
C HIS A 104 -16.49 13.77 0.08
N LEU A 105 -15.42 12.99 0.13
CA LEU A 105 -14.12 13.43 0.61
C LEU A 105 -13.29 13.93 -0.58
N PRO A 106 -12.64 15.10 -0.48
CA PRO A 106 -11.91 15.70 -1.60
C PRO A 106 -10.53 15.04 -1.84
N HIS A 107 -10.22 13.99 -1.09
CA HIS A 107 -8.90 13.35 -1.09
C HIS A 107 -8.64 12.57 -2.39
N ARG A 108 -7.35 12.37 -2.66
CA ARG A 108 -6.86 11.64 -3.83
C ARG A 108 -5.93 10.53 -3.40
N TYR A 109 -5.88 9.46 -4.19
CA TYR A 109 -4.98 8.35 -4.01
C TYR A 109 -4.17 8.11 -5.28
N GLN A 110 -2.84 8.00 -5.17
CA GLN A 110 -1.92 7.81 -6.29
C GLN A 110 -0.99 6.60 -6.12
N LEU A 111 -0.29 6.23 -7.20
CA LEU A 111 0.83 5.31 -7.14
C LEU A 111 2.14 6.09 -6.98
N TRP A 112 2.94 5.71 -6.00
CA TRP A 112 4.26 6.29 -5.75
C TRP A 112 5.30 5.19 -5.93
N GLN A 113 5.68 4.98 -7.19
CA GLN A 113 6.72 4.04 -7.59
C GLN A 113 8.05 4.52 -7.00
N ALA A 114 8.56 3.79 -6.02
CA ALA A 114 9.76 4.14 -5.28
C ALA A 114 10.80 3.04 -5.49
N ASN A 115 11.93 3.40 -6.09
CA ASN A 115 13.07 2.48 -6.23
C ASN A 115 14.02 2.60 -5.02
N ASN A 116 13.91 3.70 -4.27
CA ASN A 116 14.68 4.00 -3.07
C ASN A 116 13.73 4.56 -1.99
N LEU A 117 13.49 3.78 -0.93
CA LEU A 117 12.60 4.19 0.14
C LEU A 117 13.14 5.38 0.95
N PRO A 118 14.42 5.42 1.36
CA PRO A 118 14.98 6.59 2.04
C PRO A 118 14.72 7.90 1.31
N GLU A 119 14.99 7.91 0.00
CA GLU A 119 14.78 9.05 -0.87
C GLU A 119 13.30 9.48 -0.89
N PHE A 120 12.38 8.52 -1.01
CA PHE A 120 10.95 8.83 -0.97
C PHE A 120 10.49 9.34 0.40
N MET A 121 11.07 8.83 1.49
CA MET A 121 10.69 9.25 2.84
C MET A 121 11.15 10.68 3.15
N GLU A 122 12.21 11.18 2.50
CA GLU A 122 12.56 12.61 2.54
C GLU A 122 11.45 13.47 1.93
N VAL A 123 10.99 13.13 0.72
CA VAL A 123 9.84 13.78 0.06
C VAL A 123 8.58 13.71 0.92
N PHE A 124 8.28 12.51 1.43
CA PHE A 124 7.08 12.24 2.24
C PHE A 124 7.05 13.09 3.51
N ASN A 125 8.20 13.30 4.14
CA ASN A 125 8.34 14.14 5.33
C ASN A 125 8.36 15.62 5.00
N PHE A 126 9.04 16.03 3.92
CA PHE A 126 9.11 17.42 3.48
C PHE A 126 7.71 17.99 3.18
N PHE A 127 6.92 17.28 2.38
CA PHE A 127 5.54 17.66 2.06
C PHE A 127 4.53 17.33 3.17
N GLN A 128 4.97 16.74 4.28
CA GLN A 128 4.13 16.34 5.42
C GLN A 128 2.92 15.51 4.99
N LEU A 129 3.14 14.52 4.12
CA LEU A 129 2.05 13.75 3.53
C LEU A 129 1.22 13.01 4.61
N PRO A 130 -0.11 12.96 4.45
CA PRO A 130 -1.06 12.54 5.48
C PRO A 130 -1.01 11.05 5.81
N GLY A 131 -0.65 10.22 4.83
CA GLY A 131 -0.61 8.76 4.99
C GLY A 131 -0.33 8.06 3.68
N ALA A 132 -0.04 6.76 3.78
CA ALA A 132 0.26 5.93 2.62
C ALA A 132 -0.02 4.46 2.93
N SER A 133 -0.38 3.67 1.92
CA SER A 133 -0.16 2.24 1.98
C SER A 133 1.28 1.93 1.57
N VAL A 134 1.84 0.86 2.12
CA VAL A 134 3.20 0.39 1.81
C VAL A 134 3.11 -1.06 1.36
N THR A 135 3.70 -1.38 0.22
CA THR A 135 3.77 -2.75 -0.29
C THR A 135 5.21 -3.23 -0.46
N LYS A 136 5.40 -4.36 -1.15
CA LYS A 136 6.71 -4.91 -1.47
C LYS A 136 7.63 -3.83 -2.10
N PRO A 137 8.94 -3.85 -1.82
CA PRO A 137 9.62 -4.64 -0.79
C PRO A 137 9.64 -3.97 0.61
N PHE A 138 9.05 -2.77 0.75
CA PHE A 138 9.36 -1.83 1.83
C PHE A 138 8.66 -2.04 3.18
N LYS A 139 7.78 -3.04 3.32
CA LYS A 139 6.97 -3.21 4.54
C LYS A 139 7.79 -3.35 5.83
N LYS A 140 9.00 -3.91 5.76
CA LYS A 140 9.91 -4.01 6.92
C LYS A 140 10.75 -2.75 7.10
N GLU A 141 11.33 -2.25 6.01
CA GLU A 141 12.23 -1.10 6.01
C GLU A 141 11.55 0.18 6.48
N VAL A 142 10.27 0.38 6.13
CA VAL A 142 9.51 1.59 6.48
C VAL A 142 9.31 1.79 8.00
N ILE A 143 9.54 0.74 8.80
CA ILE A 143 9.41 0.79 10.26
C ILE A 143 10.33 1.85 10.86
N SER A 144 11.57 1.99 10.36
CA SER A 144 12.56 2.94 10.90
C SER A 144 12.13 4.41 10.77
N TYR A 145 11.19 4.71 9.87
CA TYR A 145 10.64 6.05 9.65
C TYR A 145 9.41 6.35 10.51
N CYS A 146 8.86 5.34 11.20
CA CYS A 146 7.69 5.49 12.05
C CYS A 146 8.11 5.96 13.44
N ASN A 147 7.47 7.00 13.97
CA ASN A 147 7.69 7.43 15.36
C ASN A 147 7.03 6.47 16.36
N LYS A 148 5.92 5.85 15.98
CA LYS A 148 5.20 4.86 16.79
C LYS A 148 4.63 3.76 15.90
N LEU A 149 4.62 2.54 16.42
CA LEU A 149 3.92 1.41 15.82
C LEU A 149 2.69 1.08 16.65
N ASP A 150 1.62 0.66 16.00
CA ASP A 150 0.53 0.00 16.69
C ASP A 150 0.96 -1.39 17.21
N ARG A 151 0.19 -1.96 18.14
CA ARG A 151 0.54 -3.26 18.76
C ARG A 151 0.61 -4.39 17.73
N HIS A 152 -0.21 -4.35 16.69
CA HIS A 152 -0.27 -5.37 15.65
C HIS A 152 0.95 -5.26 14.73
N ALA A 153 1.25 -4.08 14.20
CA ALA A 153 2.45 -3.84 13.39
C ALA A 153 3.74 -4.20 14.15
N LYS A 154 3.84 -3.84 15.44
CA LYS A 154 4.98 -4.19 16.28
C LYS A 154 5.15 -5.70 16.42
N ALA A 155 4.06 -6.43 16.65
CA ALA A 155 4.10 -7.89 16.79
C ALA A 155 4.39 -8.61 15.46
N ILE A 156 3.90 -8.07 14.35
CA ILE A 156 4.12 -8.62 13.00
C ILE A 156 5.55 -8.35 12.52
N GLY A 157 6.13 -7.20 12.89
CA GLY A 157 7.43 -6.76 12.39
C GLY A 157 7.36 -6.25 10.94
N ALA A 158 6.19 -5.77 10.51
CA ALA A 158 5.97 -5.17 9.20
C ALA A 158 4.85 -4.12 9.25
N VAL A 159 4.99 -3.04 8.48
CA VAL A 159 4.03 -1.95 8.32
C VAL A 159 3.56 -1.90 6.88
N ASN A 160 2.25 -1.94 6.65
CA ASN A 160 1.64 -1.72 5.32
C ASN A 160 0.84 -0.41 5.28
N THR A 161 0.78 0.36 6.37
CA THR A 161 -0.04 1.57 6.46
C THR A 161 0.61 2.63 7.33
N LEU A 162 0.82 3.80 6.74
CA LEU A 162 1.32 5.00 7.40
C LEU A 162 0.18 5.98 7.66
N VAL A 163 0.16 6.55 8.87
CA VAL A 163 -0.80 7.59 9.26
C VAL A 163 -0.07 8.71 9.96
N ARG A 164 -0.12 9.92 9.41
CA ARG A 164 0.45 11.11 10.04
C ARG A 164 -0.57 11.74 10.98
N ARG A 165 -0.15 12.02 12.22
CA ARG A 165 -0.93 12.78 13.21
C ARG A 165 -0.05 13.90 13.76
N GLY A 166 -0.28 15.12 13.27
CA GLY A 166 0.62 16.25 13.49
C GLY A 166 2.01 15.95 12.93
N LYS A 167 3.05 16.13 13.75
CA LYS A 167 4.44 15.84 13.34
C LYS A 167 4.82 14.36 13.42
N LYS A 168 3.98 13.50 14.01
CA LYS A 168 4.31 12.08 14.25
C LYS A 168 3.73 11.18 13.17
N LEU A 169 4.54 10.27 12.68
CA LEU A 169 4.17 9.19 11.77
C LEU A 169 3.93 7.90 12.54
N TYR A 170 2.77 7.30 12.32
CA TYR A 170 2.35 6.04 12.95
C TYR A 170 2.33 4.93 11.91
N GLY A 171 2.95 3.80 12.22
CA GLY A 171 2.92 2.59 11.41
C GLY A 171 1.88 1.60 11.92
N TYR A 172 1.05 1.11 11.00
CA TYR A 172 0.05 0.08 11.23
C TYR A 172 0.25 -1.08 10.25
N ASN A 173 -0.32 -2.22 10.60
CA ASN A 173 -0.48 -3.35 9.70
C ASN A 173 -1.96 -3.69 9.58
N THR A 174 -2.52 -3.63 8.38
CA THR A 174 -3.90 -4.00 8.06
C THR A 174 -4.01 -5.29 7.26
N ASP A 175 -2.87 -5.87 6.83
CA ASP A 175 -2.88 -7.14 6.09
C ASP A 175 -3.44 -8.26 6.96
N TRP A 176 -3.11 -8.30 8.25
CA TRP A 176 -3.63 -9.33 9.17
C TRP A 176 -5.16 -9.25 9.30
N PHE A 177 -5.72 -8.04 9.27
CA PHE A 177 -7.17 -7.83 9.25
C PHE A 177 -7.78 -8.34 7.94
N GLY A 178 -7.13 -8.08 6.79
CA GLY A 178 -7.54 -8.65 5.50
C GLY A 178 -7.54 -10.18 5.49
N VAL A 179 -6.52 -10.81 6.08
CA VAL A 179 -6.45 -12.28 6.23
C VAL A 179 -7.55 -12.79 7.15
N GLN A 180 -7.76 -12.14 8.30
CA GLN A 180 -8.80 -12.51 9.24
C GLN A 180 -10.19 -12.38 8.62
N SER A 181 -10.45 -11.35 7.81
CA SER A 181 -11.71 -11.20 7.09
C SER A 181 -11.92 -12.31 6.05
N ALA A 182 -10.86 -12.68 5.31
CA ALA A 182 -10.94 -13.68 4.26
C ALA A 182 -11.12 -15.12 4.78
N LEU A 183 -10.39 -15.49 5.85
CA LEU A 183 -10.36 -16.85 6.40
C LEU A 183 -11.24 -16.99 7.66
N GLY A 184 -11.34 -15.97 8.50
CA GLY A 184 -12.22 -15.95 9.67
C GLY A 184 -12.02 -17.15 10.60
N GLN A 185 -13.14 -17.76 11.01
CA GLN A 185 -13.18 -18.94 11.88
C GLN A 185 -12.48 -20.17 11.28
N THR A 186 -12.19 -20.18 9.98
CA THR A 186 -11.42 -21.25 9.33
C THR A 186 -10.03 -21.43 9.93
N LEU A 187 -9.48 -20.37 10.54
CA LEU A 187 -8.16 -20.40 11.16
C LEU A 187 -8.16 -21.05 12.54
N HIS A 188 -9.31 -21.15 13.21
CA HIS A 188 -9.42 -21.68 14.57
C HIS A 188 -9.12 -23.18 14.62
N ASP A 189 -8.24 -23.59 15.54
CA ASP A 189 -7.75 -24.97 15.69
C ASP A 189 -7.17 -25.61 14.41
N ALA A 190 -6.93 -24.81 13.37
CA ALA A 190 -6.44 -25.28 12.09
C ALA A 190 -4.92 -25.48 12.10
N ARG A 191 -4.44 -26.41 11.28
CA ARG A 191 -3.04 -26.54 10.91
C ARG A 191 -2.82 -25.78 9.63
N ILE A 192 -2.02 -24.72 9.68
CA ILE A 192 -1.88 -23.76 8.59
C ILE A 192 -0.49 -23.86 8.01
N LEU A 193 -0.43 -23.96 6.69
CA LEU A 193 0.79 -23.86 5.91
C LEU A 193 0.85 -22.50 5.23
N ILE A 194 1.91 -21.74 5.50
CA ILE A 194 2.17 -20.43 4.89
C ILE A 194 3.36 -20.57 3.94
N LEU A 195 3.16 -20.18 2.68
CA LEU A 195 4.22 -20.13 1.68
C LEU A 195 4.79 -18.70 1.65
N GLY A 196 6.10 -18.58 1.87
CA GLY A 196 6.84 -17.31 1.95
C GLY A 196 7.20 -16.88 3.38
N SER A 197 8.13 -15.93 3.49
CA SER A 197 8.66 -15.38 4.75
C SER A 197 8.64 -13.83 4.83
N GLY A 198 8.01 -13.18 3.84
CA GLY A 198 7.91 -11.73 3.75
C GLY A 198 6.88 -11.12 4.71
N GLY A 199 6.67 -9.80 4.61
CA GLY A 199 5.73 -9.08 5.46
C GLY A 199 4.28 -9.59 5.40
N ALA A 200 3.83 -10.07 4.23
CA ALA A 200 2.52 -10.70 4.09
C ALA A 200 2.44 -12.04 4.86
N ALA A 201 3.49 -12.87 4.79
CA ALA A 201 3.55 -14.14 5.52
C ALA A 201 3.53 -13.92 7.04
N GLN A 202 4.24 -12.87 7.53
CA GLN A 202 4.19 -12.48 8.94
C GLN A 202 2.78 -12.05 9.36
N ALA A 203 2.06 -11.32 8.51
CA ALA A 203 0.68 -10.92 8.78
C ALA A 203 -0.29 -12.12 8.80
N VAL A 204 -0.10 -13.10 7.91
CA VAL A 204 -0.87 -14.36 7.91
C VAL A 204 -0.60 -15.15 9.20
N ALA A 205 0.66 -15.33 9.57
CA ALA A 205 1.04 -16.04 10.80
C ALA A 205 0.46 -15.34 12.05
N TYR A 206 0.47 -14.01 12.05
CA TYR A 206 -0.14 -13.24 13.12
C TYR A 206 -1.65 -13.42 13.18
N ALA A 207 -2.37 -13.32 12.06
CA ALA A 207 -3.81 -13.54 12.00
C ALA A 207 -4.20 -14.97 12.45
N ALA A 208 -3.45 -15.97 12.02
CA ALA A 208 -3.58 -17.35 12.46
C ALA A 208 -3.41 -17.50 13.97
N LYS A 209 -2.37 -16.87 14.54
CA LYS A 209 -2.15 -16.86 15.99
C LYS A 209 -3.30 -16.17 16.75
N GLN A 210 -3.80 -15.04 16.26
CA GLN A 210 -4.94 -14.34 16.87
C GLN A 210 -6.23 -15.18 16.82
N ALA A 211 -6.37 -16.07 15.84
CA ALA A 211 -7.52 -16.97 15.71
C ALA A 211 -7.36 -18.29 16.48
N HIS A 212 -6.27 -18.48 17.24
CA HIS A 212 -5.97 -19.72 17.95
C HIS A 212 -5.79 -20.93 17.02
N ALA A 213 -5.05 -20.76 15.93
CA ALA A 213 -4.63 -21.88 15.11
C ALA A 213 -3.82 -22.91 15.93
N ASN A 214 -4.04 -24.20 15.66
CA ASN A 214 -3.36 -25.30 16.34
C ASN A 214 -1.86 -25.32 16.00
N THR A 215 -1.54 -25.25 14.71
CA THR A 215 -0.15 -25.30 14.23
C THR A 215 0.04 -24.34 13.07
N ILE A 216 1.17 -23.63 13.03
CA ILE A 216 1.55 -22.73 11.93
C ILE A 216 2.91 -23.17 11.39
N THR A 217 2.95 -23.59 10.13
CA THR A 217 4.16 -23.99 9.41
C THR A 217 4.49 -22.94 8.35
N VAL A 218 5.70 -22.41 8.37
CA VAL A 218 6.17 -21.39 7.40
C VAL A 218 7.22 -21.99 6.47
N LEU A 219 7.01 -21.86 5.17
CA LEU A 219 7.91 -22.34 4.13
C LEU A 219 8.52 -21.15 3.40
N ALA A 220 9.74 -20.74 3.78
CA ALA A 220 10.34 -19.49 3.28
C ALA A 220 10.67 -19.52 1.78
N HIS A 221 11.46 -20.52 1.33
CA HIS A 221 12.00 -20.61 -0.04
C HIS A 221 12.23 -22.05 -0.53
N ALA A 222 11.54 -23.03 0.05
CA ALA A 222 11.65 -24.42 -0.35
C ALA A 222 10.34 -24.92 -0.96
N GLU A 223 10.41 -26.02 -1.70
CA GLU A 223 9.23 -26.79 -2.06
C GLU A 223 8.88 -27.70 -0.89
N LEU A 224 7.58 -27.91 -0.64
CA LEU A 224 7.18 -28.89 0.37
C LEU A 224 7.62 -30.28 -0.05
N PRO A 225 8.20 -31.07 0.87
CA PRO A 225 8.43 -32.49 0.65
C PRO A 225 7.12 -33.19 0.25
N THR A 226 7.21 -34.11 -0.71
CA THR A 226 6.06 -34.74 -1.38
C THR A 226 5.08 -35.47 -0.46
N LYS A 227 5.48 -35.80 0.77
CA LYS A 227 4.67 -36.57 1.75
C LYS A 227 3.96 -35.72 2.80
N GLN A 228 4.22 -34.42 2.89
CA GLN A 228 3.65 -33.60 3.96
C GLN A 228 2.31 -32.98 3.55
N THR A 229 1.22 -33.55 4.06
CA THR A 229 -0.16 -33.12 3.77
C THR A 229 -0.96 -32.75 5.03
N ASN A 230 -0.28 -32.71 6.18
CA ASN A 230 -0.86 -32.58 7.51
C ASN A 230 -1.22 -31.13 7.87
N PHE A 231 -1.97 -30.48 6.98
CA PHE A 231 -2.51 -29.12 7.15
C PHE A 231 -3.94 -29.07 6.64
N ASP A 232 -4.70 -28.09 7.12
CA ASP A 232 -6.11 -27.87 6.77
C ASP A 232 -6.25 -26.65 5.85
N VAL A 233 -5.35 -25.67 6.02
CA VAL A 233 -5.31 -24.40 5.29
C VAL A 233 -3.93 -24.18 4.66
N VAL A 234 -3.91 -23.77 3.40
CA VAL A 234 -2.69 -23.34 2.67
C VAL A 234 -2.86 -21.87 2.28
N VAL A 235 -1.90 -21.03 2.64
CA VAL A 235 -1.89 -19.60 2.28
C VAL A 235 -0.62 -19.25 1.53
N ASN A 236 -0.73 -18.85 0.27
CA ASN A 236 0.39 -18.28 -0.47
C ASN A 236 0.56 -16.79 -0.13
N ALA A 237 1.69 -16.45 0.46
CA ALA A 237 2.10 -15.08 0.75
C ALA A 237 3.40 -14.69 0.01
N THR A 238 3.77 -15.44 -1.04
CA THR A 238 4.85 -15.11 -1.96
C THR A 238 4.34 -14.28 -3.15
N PRO A 239 5.23 -13.62 -3.93
CA PRO A 239 4.86 -13.04 -5.21
C PRO A 239 4.78 -14.07 -6.36
N GLU A 240 5.02 -15.36 -6.10
CA GLU A 240 5.06 -16.41 -7.13
C GLU A 240 3.67 -16.69 -7.70
N ARG A 241 3.55 -16.66 -9.03
CA ARG A 241 2.28 -16.84 -9.76
C ARG A 241 2.25 -18.09 -10.62
N ASN A 242 3.41 -18.53 -11.09
CA ASN A 242 3.56 -19.49 -12.17
C ASN A 242 4.15 -20.82 -11.70
N LYS A 243 4.77 -20.86 -10.52
CA LYS A 243 5.29 -22.07 -9.88
C LYS A 243 4.36 -22.55 -8.77
N LEU A 244 4.22 -23.87 -8.67
CA LEU A 244 3.56 -24.51 -7.53
C LEU A 244 4.65 -24.95 -6.54
N LEU A 245 4.54 -24.53 -5.28
CA LEU A 245 5.56 -24.76 -4.24
C LEU A 245 5.27 -26.00 -3.38
N LEU A 246 4.30 -26.82 -3.78
CA LEU A 246 3.83 -27.99 -3.07
C LEU A 246 3.26 -29.00 -4.07
N PRO A 247 3.25 -30.30 -3.76
CA PRO A 247 2.65 -31.29 -4.65
C PRO A 247 1.13 -31.07 -4.76
N GLU A 248 0.56 -31.29 -5.94
CA GLU A 248 -0.86 -31.04 -6.24
C GLU A 248 -1.81 -31.84 -5.34
N VAL A 249 -1.44 -33.08 -5.01
CA VAL A 249 -2.19 -33.95 -4.09
C VAL A 249 -2.37 -33.33 -2.70
N ALA A 250 -1.47 -32.43 -2.27
CA ALA A 250 -1.57 -31.77 -0.98
C ALA A 250 -2.68 -30.71 -0.92
N LEU A 251 -3.29 -30.34 -2.05
CA LEU A 251 -4.39 -29.38 -2.12
C LEU A 251 -5.77 -30.03 -1.93
N LYS A 252 -5.87 -31.35 -2.08
CA LYS A 252 -7.14 -32.08 -1.99
C LYS A 252 -7.80 -31.91 -0.63
N ASN A 253 -9.10 -31.57 -0.63
CA ASN A 253 -9.90 -31.32 0.56
C ASN A 253 -9.36 -30.21 1.49
N LYS A 254 -8.47 -29.34 1.02
CA LYS A 254 -7.91 -28.22 1.81
C LYS A 254 -8.60 -26.91 1.52
N ILE A 255 -8.40 -25.92 2.39
CA ILE A 255 -8.78 -24.54 2.11
C ILE A 255 -7.53 -23.82 1.61
N VAL A 256 -7.59 -23.29 0.40
CA VAL A 256 -6.44 -22.68 -0.28
C VAL A 256 -6.73 -21.21 -0.50
N MET A 257 -5.85 -20.35 0.03
CA MET A 257 -5.86 -18.93 -0.19
C MET A 257 -4.57 -18.48 -0.87
N ASP A 258 -4.69 -17.53 -1.79
CA ASP A 258 -3.55 -16.83 -2.38
C ASP A 258 -3.68 -15.34 -2.07
N CYS A 259 -2.65 -14.72 -1.49
CA CYS A 259 -2.63 -13.26 -1.28
C CYS A 259 -2.58 -12.49 -2.61
N ILE A 260 -2.27 -13.15 -3.72
CA ILE A 260 -2.31 -12.59 -5.07
C ILE A 260 -3.76 -12.59 -5.58
N TYR A 261 -4.22 -11.42 -6.02
CA TYR A 261 -5.59 -11.22 -6.56
C TYR A 261 -5.69 -11.40 -8.08
N LYS A 262 -4.62 -11.89 -8.72
CA LYS A 262 -4.57 -12.25 -10.14
C LYS A 262 -4.56 -13.79 -10.28
N PRO A 263 -4.89 -14.36 -11.44
CA PRO A 263 -4.81 -15.81 -11.64
C PRO A 263 -3.40 -16.36 -11.34
N THR A 264 -3.32 -17.44 -10.57
CA THR A 264 -2.06 -18.14 -10.23
C THR A 264 -2.14 -19.64 -10.54
N LYS A 265 -0.99 -20.30 -10.62
CA LYS A 265 -0.91 -21.77 -10.75
C LYS A 265 -1.46 -22.46 -9.50
N LEU A 266 -1.24 -21.90 -8.31
CA LEU A 266 -1.79 -22.43 -7.06
C LEU A 266 -3.32 -22.48 -7.09
N LEU A 267 -4.00 -21.37 -7.40
CA LEU A 267 -5.46 -21.34 -7.40
C LEU A 267 -6.07 -22.22 -8.50
N ARG A 268 -5.38 -22.38 -9.63
CA ARG A 268 -5.79 -23.32 -10.70
C ARG A 268 -5.67 -24.77 -10.23
N ALA A 269 -4.52 -25.14 -9.69
CA ALA A 269 -4.28 -26.47 -9.13
C ALA A 269 -5.26 -26.77 -7.99
N ALA A 270 -5.54 -25.82 -7.10
CA ALA A 270 -6.49 -26.02 -6.01
C ALA A 270 -7.90 -26.38 -6.52
N ARG A 271 -8.35 -25.74 -7.60
CA ARG A 271 -9.64 -26.06 -8.23
C ARG A 271 -9.60 -27.44 -8.91
N GLN A 272 -8.55 -27.72 -9.68
CA GLN A 272 -8.37 -28.99 -10.39
C GLN A 272 -8.30 -30.18 -9.43
N TYR A 273 -7.63 -30.01 -8.29
CA TYR A 273 -7.39 -31.06 -7.30
C TYR A 273 -8.39 -31.03 -6.14
N GLN A 274 -9.60 -30.50 -6.36
CA GLN A 274 -10.73 -30.59 -5.43
C GLN A 274 -10.41 -30.04 -4.03
N ALA A 275 -9.79 -28.86 -3.96
CA ALA A 275 -9.72 -28.11 -2.71
C ALA A 275 -11.15 -27.82 -2.19
N LYS A 276 -11.35 -27.96 -0.88
CA LYS A 276 -12.62 -27.71 -0.19
C LYS A 276 -13.11 -26.28 -0.41
N ARG A 277 -12.19 -25.30 -0.46
CA ARG A 277 -12.48 -23.89 -0.73
C ARG A 277 -11.26 -23.21 -1.32
N VAL A 278 -11.48 -22.35 -2.32
CA VAL A 278 -10.43 -21.59 -3.00
C VAL A 278 -10.73 -20.09 -2.87
N ILE A 279 -9.78 -19.32 -2.37
CA ILE A 279 -9.91 -17.90 -2.06
C ILE A 279 -8.77 -17.15 -2.75
N ASP A 280 -9.08 -16.17 -3.59
CA ASP A 280 -8.06 -15.30 -4.17
C ASP A 280 -7.72 -14.11 -3.26
N GLY A 281 -6.81 -13.25 -3.70
CA GLY A 281 -6.36 -12.11 -2.92
C GLY A 281 -7.35 -10.94 -2.84
N LEU A 282 -8.47 -10.93 -3.59
CA LEU A 282 -9.37 -9.77 -3.65
C LEU A 282 -10.06 -9.47 -2.30
N PRO A 283 -10.62 -10.46 -1.57
CA PRO A 283 -11.21 -10.20 -0.25
C PRO A 283 -10.19 -9.60 0.72
N MET A 284 -8.97 -10.15 0.74
CA MET A 284 -7.88 -9.63 1.56
C MET A 284 -7.54 -8.19 1.18
N LEU A 285 -7.33 -7.90 -0.12
CA LEU A 285 -7.02 -6.57 -0.62
C LEU A 285 -8.10 -5.55 -0.27
N ARG A 286 -9.37 -5.92 -0.44
CA ARG A 286 -10.51 -5.06 -0.16
C ARG A 286 -10.56 -4.72 1.33
N ASP A 287 -10.47 -5.71 2.21
CA ASP A 287 -10.73 -5.49 3.63
C ASP A 287 -9.52 -4.88 4.35
N GLN A 288 -8.29 -5.17 3.92
CA GLN A 288 -7.12 -4.42 4.39
C GLN A 288 -7.18 -2.93 3.95
N ALA A 289 -7.72 -2.65 2.76
CA ALA A 289 -7.86 -1.29 2.23
C ALA A 289 -8.98 -0.53 2.95
N LYS A 290 -10.07 -1.19 3.31
CA LYS A 290 -11.12 -0.58 4.15
C LYS A 290 -10.56 -0.12 5.49
N GLU A 291 -9.73 -0.93 6.13
CA GLU A 291 -9.13 -0.56 7.41
C GLU A 291 -8.14 0.60 7.25
N GLN A 292 -7.39 0.66 6.14
CA GLN A 292 -6.56 1.82 5.79
C GLN A 292 -7.41 3.09 5.65
N PHE A 293 -8.50 3.00 4.89
CA PHE A 293 -9.42 4.10 4.68
C PHE A 293 -10.00 4.62 6.01
N ARG A 294 -10.40 3.70 6.90
CA ARG A 294 -10.89 4.03 8.24
C ARG A 294 -9.82 4.72 9.08
N LEU A 295 -8.57 4.25 9.03
CA LEU A 295 -7.46 4.85 9.77
C LEU A 295 -7.15 6.29 9.33
N TRP A 296 -7.27 6.58 8.04
CA TRP A 296 -7.03 7.92 7.49
C TRP A 296 -8.20 8.87 7.68
N THR A 297 -9.42 8.40 7.47
CA THR A 297 -10.62 9.26 7.40
C THR A 297 -11.42 9.28 8.69
N ARG A 298 -11.21 8.31 9.58
CA ARG A 298 -12.03 8.04 10.78
C ARG A 298 -13.51 7.77 10.47
N ARG A 299 -13.80 7.30 9.25
CA ARG A 299 -15.12 6.88 8.79
C ARG A 299 -15.16 5.39 8.52
#